data_AF-A0A336NBR3-F1
#
_entry.id   AF-A0A336NBR3-F1
#
_cell.length_a   1.000
_cell.length_b   1.000
_cell.length_c   1.000
_cell.angle_alpha   90.00
_cell.angle_beta   90.00
_cell.angle_gamma   90.00
#
_symmetry.space_group_name_H-M   'P 1'
#
loop_
_entity.id
_entity.type
_entity.pdbx_description
1 polymer ?
#
loop_
_entity_poly.entity_id
_entity_poly.type
_entity_poly.pdbx_seq_one_letter_code
_entity_poly.pdbx_strand_id
1 'polypeptide(L)'
;MKHILKLLSGITLFVMAGCYEEQPSRTAVDAWEKPGADQLEIKKALLECGVQHFDGRLDTETSMDEKFNAEEAENACMIQAGFRDKLGRVKWCEKYEHLPICQPDAVIPQRSVERRLNSPHCKEHKEQPECQP
;
A
#
# COMPACT_ATOMS: atom_id res chain seq x y z
N MET A 1 51.81 54.67 -13.81
CA MET A 1 51.60 54.54 -12.35
C MET A 1 50.77 53.29 -12.08
N LYS A 2 51.00 52.69 -10.91
CA LYS A 2 50.70 51.32 -10.47
C LYS A 2 49.31 50.75 -10.77
N HIS A 3 49.33 49.47 -11.16
CA HIS A 3 48.22 48.53 -11.18
C HIS A 3 47.56 48.40 -9.81
N ILE A 4 46.22 48.40 -9.78
CA ILE A 4 45.44 47.79 -8.70
C ILE A 4 44.34 46.94 -9.36
N LEU A 5 44.58 45.62 -9.37
CA LEU A 5 43.58 44.60 -9.69
C LEU A 5 42.36 44.80 -8.79
N LYS A 6 41.18 45.01 -9.38
CA LYS A 6 39.92 44.77 -8.68
C LYS A 6 39.41 43.41 -9.09
N LEU A 7 39.55 42.47 -8.15
CA LEU A 7 39.03 41.10 -8.21
C LEU A 7 37.55 41.12 -8.64
N LEU A 8 37.28 40.54 -9.81
CA LEU A 8 35.93 40.12 -10.18
C LEU A 8 35.60 38.91 -9.30
N SER A 9 34.93 39.18 -8.18
CA SER A 9 34.35 38.16 -7.31
C SER A 9 33.16 37.51 -8.03
N GLY A 10 33.44 36.57 -8.94
CA GLY A 10 32.44 35.68 -9.50
C GLY A 10 32.03 34.65 -8.45
N ILE A 11 30.94 34.91 -7.72
CA ILE A 11 30.29 33.90 -6.90
C ILE A 11 29.51 32.98 -7.85
N THR A 12 30.12 31.87 -8.24
CA THR A 12 29.40 30.75 -8.86
C THR A 12 28.58 30.06 -7.78
N LEU A 13 27.29 30.40 -7.73
CA LEU A 13 26.28 29.62 -7.01
C LEU A 13 26.19 28.24 -7.68
N PHE A 14 26.88 27.25 -7.09
CA PHE A 14 26.62 25.84 -7.35
C PHE A 14 25.21 25.53 -6.83
N VAL A 15 24.22 25.60 -7.72
CA VAL A 15 22.89 25.07 -7.45
C VAL A 15 23.05 23.55 -7.46
N MET A 16 23.23 22.98 -6.27
CA MET A 16 23.05 21.54 -6.06
C MET A 16 21.55 21.29 -6.22
N ALA A 17 21.09 21.14 -7.46
CA ALA A 17 19.82 20.49 -7.73
C ALA A 17 19.99 19.04 -7.25
N GLY A 18 19.69 18.80 -5.98
CA GLY A 18 19.47 17.44 -5.51
C GLY A 18 18.31 16.89 -6.33
N CYS A 19 18.60 15.96 -7.24
CA CYS A 19 17.57 15.07 -7.73
C CYS A 19 17.05 14.33 -6.51
N TYR A 20 15.96 14.81 -5.90
CA TYR A 20 15.10 13.94 -5.14
C TYR A 20 14.60 12.93 -6.17
N GLU A 21 15.22 11.74 -6.20
CA GLU A 21 14.52 10.59 -6.77
C GLU A 21 13.21 10.50 -6.00
N GLU A 22 12.10 10.89 -6.63
CA GLU A 22 10.78 10.56 -6.14
C GLU A 22 10.75 9.05 -5.99
N GLN A 23 10.88 8.56 -4.75
CA GLN A 23 10.64 7.16 -4.48
C GLN A 23 9.25 6.85 -5.01
N PRO A 24 9.09 5.82 -5.85
CA PRO A 24 7.78 5.43 -6.36
C PRO A 24 6.81 5.33 -5.18
N SER A 25 5.63 5.93 -5.29
CA SER A 25 4.62 5.86 -4.24
C SER A 25 4.36 4.39 -3.93
N ARG A 26 4.72 3.96 -2.72
CA ARG A 26 4.56 2.56 -2.29
C ARG A 26 3.07 2.25 -2.22
N THR A 27 2.66 1.21 -2.92
CA THR A 27 1.28 0.70 -2.94
C THR A 27 1.12 -0.44 -1.96
N ALA A 28 -0.13 -0.83 -1.67
CA ALA A 28 -0.41 -2.05 -0.92
C ALA A 28 0.25 -3.28 -1.55
N VAL A 29 0.43 -3.32 -2.88
CA VAL A 29 1.10 -4.41 -3.61
C VAL A 29 2.55 -4.58 -3.16
N ASP A 30 3.25 -3.47 -2.93
CA ASP A 30 4.67 -3.47 -2.59
C ASP A 30 4.95 -4.04 -1.19
N ALA A 31 3.93 -4.09 -0.33
CA ALA A 31 4.05 -4.63 1.02
C ALA A 31 4.16 -6.16 1.06
N TRP A 32 3.71 -6.89 0.03
CA TRP A 32 3.55 -8.35 0.11
C TRP A 32 4.49 -9.14 -0.80
N GLU A 33 4.80 -10.36 -0.38
CA GLU A 33 5.48 -11.38 -1.19
C GLU A 33 5.00 -12.78 -0.86
N LYS A 34 5.20 -13.70 -1.80
CA LYS A 34 5.06 -15.14 -1.60
C LYS A 34 5.95 -15.86 -2.61
N PRO A 35 6.72 -16.89 -2.23
CA PRO A 35 7.52 -17.65 -3.19
C PRO A 35 6.66 -18.16 -4.35
N GLY A 36 7.06 -17.83 -5.58
CA GLY A 36 6.35 -18.21 -6.80
C GLY A 36 5.13 -17.35 -7.17
N ALA A 37 4.79 -16.34 -6.37
CA ALA A 37 3.75 -15.36 -6.74
C ALA A 37 4.38 -14.18 -7.47
N ASP A 38 3.81 -13.81 -8.62
CA ASP A 38 4.13 -12.57 -9.31
C ASP A 38 3.26 -11.40 -8.80
N GLN A 39 3.47 -10.21 -9.36
CA GLN A 39 2.67 -9.04 -8.98
C GLN A 39 1.18 -9.21 -9.28
N LEU A 40 0.82 -9.94 -10.34
CA LEU A 40 -0.58 -10.17 -10.69
C LEU A 40 -1.26 -11.01 -9.61
N GLU A 41 -0.60 -12.06 -9.13
CA GLU A 41 -1.12 -12.90 -8.05
C GLU A 41 -1.25 -12.12 -6.73
N ILE A 42 -0.30 -11.23 -6.42
CA ILE A 42 -0.39 -10.36 -5.23
C ILE A 42 -1.61 -9.43 -5.35
N LYS A 43 -1.77 -8.76 -6.50
CA LYS A 43 -2.92 -7.88 -6.76
C LYS A 43 -4.25 -8.63 -6.64
N LYS A 44 -4.35 -9.82 -7.24
CA LYS A 44 -5.54 -10.66 -7.12
C LYS A 44 -5.80 -11.03 -5.66
N ALA A 45 -4.80 -11.50 -4.93
CA ALA A 45 -4.94 -11.86 -3.53
C ALA A 45 -5.42 -10.69 -2.66
N LEU A 46 -4.86 -9.49 -2.84
CA LEU A 46 -5.26 -8.29 -2.11
C LEU A 46 -6.74 -7.96 -2.32
N LEU A 47 -7.19 -7.92 -3.57
CA LEU A 47 -8.60 -7.66 -3.90
C LEU A 47 -9.52 -8.77 -3.41
N GLU A 48 -9.08 -10.03 -3.48
CA GLU A 48 -9.82 -11.19 -2.97
C GLU A 48 -9.90 -11.19 -1.44
N CYS A 49 -8.93 -10.59 -0.75
CA CYS A 49 -8.90 -10.42 0.69
C CYS A 49 -9.68 -9.19 1.17
N GLY A 50 -10.01 -8.24 0.29
CA GLY A 50 -10.92 -7.14 0.61
C GLY A 50 -10.37 -5.75 0.38
N VAL A 51 -9.12 -5.61 -0.08
CA VAL A 51 -8.54 -4.31 -0.44
C VAL A 51 -9.43 -3.62 -1.48
N GLN A 52 -9.82 -2.39 -1.21
CA GLN A 52 -10.69 -1.62 -2.12
C GLN A 52 -9.90 -0.97 -3.26
N HIS A 53 -8.71 -0.45 -2.95
CA HIS A 53 -7.78 0.21 -3.88
C HIS A 53 -6.32 -0.03 -3.46
N PHE A 54 -5.40 -0.12 -4.42
CA PHE A 54 -3.98 -0.38 -4.13
C PHE A 54 -3.19 0.84 -3.65
N ASP A 55 -3.69 2.05 -3.87
CA ASP A 55 -3.01 3.31 -3.52
C ASP A 55 -3.21 3.72 -2.05
N GLY A 56 -3.90 2.91 -1.26
CA GLY A 56 -4.15 3.18 0.16
C GLY A 56 -5.13 4.33 0.39
N ARG A 57 -5.89 4.77 -0.64
CA ARG A 57 -6.96 5.74 -0.42
C ARG A 57 -7.98 5.15 0.55
N LEU A 58 -8.27 5.88 1.61
CA LEU A 58 -9.29 5.51 2.59
C LEU A 58 -10.62 6.12 2.17
N ASP A 59 -11.69 5.34 2.30
CA ASP A 59 -13.05 5.89 2.23
C ASP A 59 -13.24 6.88 3.39
N THR A 60 -13.60 8.12 3.08
CA THR A 60 -13.76 9.17 4.10
C THR A 60 -15.03 9.02 4.92
N GLU A 61 -15.99 8.20 4.47
CA GLU A 61 -17.31 8.05 5.11
C GLU A 61 -17.33 7.00 6.23
N THR A 62 -16.31 6.14 6.31
CA THR A 62 -16.20 5.08 7.34
C THR A 62 -15.49 5.56 8.61
N SER A 63 -15.91 5.00 9.75
CA SER A 63 -15.27 5.25 11.04
C SER A 63 -13.83 4.69 11.09
N MET A 64 -13.02 5.19 12.01
CA MET A 64 -11.64 4.70 12.18
C MET A 64 -11.58 3.23 12.59
N ASP A 65 -12.51 2.79 13.44
CA ASP A 65 -12.59 1.40 13.89
C ASP A 65 -12.92 0.47 12.72
N GLU A 66 -13.86 0.85 11.85
CA GLU A 66 -14.18 0.08 10.64
C GLU A 66 -12.96 -0.03 9.71
N LYS A 67 -12.19 1.04 9.56
CA LYS A 67 -10.96 1.06 8.76
C LYS A 67 -9.89 0.13 9.31
N PHE A 68 -9.60 0.21 10.61
CA PHE A 68 -8.61 -0.66 11.25
C PHE A 68 -9.05 -2.11 11.25
N ASN A 69 -10.35 -2.36 11.45
CA ASN A 69 -10.92 -3.70 11.37
C ASN A 69 -10.79 -4.27 9.95
N ALA A 70 -11.05 -3.47 8.91
CA ALA A 70 -10.90 -3.89 7.53
C ALA A 70 -9.43 -4.19 7.18
N GLU A 71 -8.51 -3.29 7.51
CA GLU A 71 -7.08 -3.47 7.24
C GLU A 71 -6.51 -4.70 7.96
N GLU A 72 -6.89 -4.93 9.21
CA GLU A 72 -6.44 -6.11 9.95
C GLU A 72 -7.05 -7.40 9.38
N ALA A 73 -8.30 -7.37 8.91
CA ALA A 73 -8.92 -8.51 8.22
C ALA A 73 -8.23 -8.83 6.89
N GLU A 74 -7.87 -7.81 6.12
CA GLU A 74 -7.09 -7.94 4.88
C GLU A 74 -5.72 -8.54 5.17
N ASN A 75 -5.01 -8.01 6.17
CA ASN A 75 -3.71 -8.50 6.60
C ASN A 75 -3.78 -9.98 7.02
N ALA A 76 -4.76 -10.34 7.84
CA ALA A 76 -4.97 -11.71 8.31
C ALA A 76 -5.28 -12.67 7.15
N CYS A 77 -6.12 -12.26 6.19
CA CYS A 77 -6.41 -13.04 4.98
C CYS A 77 -5.16 -13.28 4.12
N MET A 78 -4.36 -12.24 3.89
CA MET A 78 -3.11 -12.36 3.11
C MET A 78 -2.12 -13.33 3.76
N ILE A 79 -1.94 -13.24 5.08
CA ILE A 79 -1.07 -14.15 5.84
C ILE A 79 -1.59 -15.59 5.76
N GLN A 80 -2.90 -15.78 5.93
CA GLN A 80 -3.52 -17.10 5.83
C GLN A 80 -3.38 -17.70 4.42
N ALA A 81 -3.39 -16.87 3.37
CA ALA A 81 -3.11 -17.26 2.00
C ALA A 81 -1.61 -17.53 1.72
N GLY A 82 -0.75 -17.41 2.73
CA GLY A 82 0.68 -17.73 2.67
C GLY A 82 1.55 -16.59 2.17
N PHE A 83 1.03 -15.36 2.12
CA PHE A 83 1.84 -14.17 1.83
C PHE A 83 2.55 -13.69 3.09
N ARG A 84 3.66 -13.00 2.88
CA ARG A 84 4.48 -12.37 3.92
C ARG A 84 4.54 -10.88 3.63
N ASP A 85 4.42 -10.10 4.70
CA ASP A 85 4.62 -8.67 4.65
C ASP A 85 6.12 -8.34 4.81
N LYS A 86 6.62 -7.50 3.90
CA LYS A 86 8.01 -7.09 3.77
C LYS A 86 8.32 -5.75 4.42
N LEU A 87 7.30 -4.91 4.58
CA LEU A 87 7.46 -3.51 4.98
C LEU A 87 7.08 -3.26 6.44
N GLY A 88 6.41 -4.23 7.07
CA GLY A 88 5.98 -4.15 8.45
C GLY A 88 4.59 -3.54 8.57
N ARG A 89 3.65 -4.36 8.98
CA ARG A 89 2.25 -4.01 9.18
C ARG A 89 2.03 -3.38 10.54
N VAL A 90 1.05 -2.49 10.61
CA VAL A 90 0.49 -2.09 11.89
C VAL A 90 -0.28 -3.28 12.45
N LYS A 91 -0.07 -3.58 13.73
CA LYS A 91 -0.79 -4.65 14.42
C LYS A 91 -1.96 -4.05 15.18
N TRP A 92 -3.08 -3.86 14.51
CA TRP A 92 -4.20 -3.12 15.09
C TRP A 92 -4.78 -3.84 16.31
N CYS A 93 -4.75 -5.17 16.34
CA CYS A 93 -5.22 -5.94 17.49
C CYS A 93 -4.38 -5.77 18.77
N GLU A 94 -3.13 -5.29 18.70
CA GLU A 94 -2.36 -4.97 19.92
C GLU A 94 -2.80 -3.63 20.55
N LYS A 95 -3.50 -2.79 19.80
CA LYS A 95 -3.90 -1.44 20.23
C LYS A 95 -5.41 -1.26 20.36
N TYR A 96 -6.18 -1.98 19.55
CA TYR A 96 -7.63 -1.89 19.45
C TYR A 96 -8.23 -3.29 19.57
N GLU A 97 -8.09 -3.88 20.76
CA GLU A 97 -8.58 -5.23 21.06
C GLU A 97 -10.10 -5.37 20.90
N HIS A 98 -10.84 -4.26 20.90
CA HIS A 98 -12.30 -4.25 20.74
C HIS A 98 -12.77 -4.43 19.30
N LEU A 99 -11.86 -4.37 18.32
CA LEU A 99 -12.25 -4.56 16.92
C LEU A 99 -12.80 -5.97 16.71
N PRO A 100 -13.88 -6.15 15.91
CA PRO A 100 -14.47 -7.46 15.65
C PRO A 100 -13.47 -8.52 15.16
N ILE A 101 -12.55 -8.17 14.27
CA ILE A 101 -11.54 -9.09 13.73
C ILE A 101 -10.50 -9.51 14.76
N CYS A 102 -10.37 -8.77 15.86
CA CYS A 102 -9.43 -9.05 16.94
C CYS A 102 -10.03 -9.94 18.02
N GLN A 103 -11.31 -10.30 17.93
CA GLN A 103 -11.95 -11.20 18.88
C GLN A 103 -11.44 -12.66 18.69
N PRO A 104 -11.35 -13.47 19.75
CA PRO A 104 -10.84 -14.84 19.66
C PRO A 104 -11.62 -15.77 18.71
N ASP A 105 -12.90 -15.50 18.51
CA ASP A 105 -13.82 -16.24 17.63
C ASP A 105 -14.00 -15.58 16.26
N ALA A 106 -13.22 -14.53 15.97
CA ALA A 106 -13.28 -13.84 14.70
C ALA A 106 -12.98 -14.78 13.53
N VAL A 107 -13.86 -14.77 12.53
CA VAL A 107 -13.66 -15.53 11.30
C VAL A 107 -12.82 -14.69 10.34
N ILE A 108 -11.58 -15.12 10.10
CA ILE A 108 -10.72 -14.50 9.09
C ILE A 108 -11.32 -14.75 7.70
N PRO A 109 -11.54 -13.71 6.90
CA PRO A 109 -12.09 -13.88 5.56
C PRO A 109 -11.12 -14.69 4.69
N GLN A 110 -11.68 -15.64 3.94
CA GLN A 110 -10.92 -16.31 2.88
C GLN A 110 -10.90 -15.44 1.62
N ARG A 111 -9.92 -15.71 0.75
CA ARG A 111 -9.88 -15.17 -0.60
C ARG A 111 -11.17 -15.49 -1.35
N SER A 112 -11.74 -14.50 -2.03
CA SER A 112 -12.94 -14.65 -2.83
C SER A 112 -12.81 -13.95 -4.18
N VAL A 113 -12.83 -14.73 -5.25
CA VAL A 113 -12.86 -14.21 -6.64
C VAL A 113 -14.04 -13.26 -6.84
N GLU A 114 -15.20 -13.60 -6.28
CA GLU A 114 -16.38 -12.74 -6.34
C GLU A 114 -16.12 -11.37 -5.67
N ARG A 115 -15.45 -11.36 -4.52
CA ARG A 115 -15.07 -10.12 -3.82
C ARG A 115 -14.14 -9.27 -4.68
N ARG A 116 -13.12 -9.89 -5.30
CA ARG A 116 -12.19 -9.19 -6.20
C ARG A 116 -12.91 -8.56 -7.39
N LEU A 117 -13.72 -9.32 -8.11
CA LEU A 117 -14.40 -8.84 -9.30
C LEU A 117 -15.43 -7.74 -8.99
N ASN A 118 -15.96 -7.70 -7.76
CA ASN A 118 -16.91 -6.68 -7.30
C ASN A 118 -16.28 -5.52 -6.51
N SER A 119 -14.95 -5.51 -6.34
CA SER A 119 -14.21 -4.43 -5.66
C SER A 119 -14.37 -3.09 -6.41
N PRO A 120 -14.28 -1.94 -5.71
CA PRO A 120 -14.24 -0.63 -6.37
C PRO A 120 -13.17 -0.54 -7.45
N HIS A 121 -11.95 -1.00 -7.15
CA HIS A 121 -10.85 -1.06 -8.12
C HIS A 121 -11.26 -1.77 -9.42
N CYS A 122 -11.87 -2.95 -9.35
CA CYS A 122 -12.26 -3.70 -10.56
C CYS A 122 -13.54 -3.22 -11.23
N LYS A 123 -14.41 -2.51 -10.50
CA LYS A 123 -15.53 -1.80 -11.13
C LYS A 123 -15.06 -0.64 -11.99
N GLU A 124 -14.01 0.07 -11.54
CA GLU A 124 -13.39 1.19 -12.25
C GLU A 124 -12.47 0.74 -13.39
N HIS A 125 -11.67 -0.31 -13.18
CA HIS A 125 -10.59 -0.75 -14.08
C HIS A 125 -10.83 -2.17 -14.61
N LYS A 126 -11.98 -2.38 -15.25
CA LYS A 126 -12.43 -3.70 -15.73
C LYS A 126 -11.49 -4.36 -16.73
N GLU A 127 -10.64 -3.60 -17.40
CA GLU A 127 -9.68 -4.05 -18.39
C GLU A 127 -8.38 -4.61 -17.79
N GLN A 128 -8.13 -4.36 -16.51
CA GLN A 128 -6.89 -4.79 -15.87
C GLN A 128 -6.84 -6.31 -15.72
N PRO A 129 -5.65 -6.94 -15.84
CA PRO A 129 -5.50 -8.40 -15.72
C PRO A 129 -6.00 -8.96 -14.38
N GLU A 130 -5.79 -8.23 -13.28
CA GLU A 130 -6.30 -8.59 -11.95
C GLU A 130 -7.83 -8.51 -11.83
N CYS A 131 -8.52 -7.95 -12.81
CA CYS A 131 -9.97 -7.76 -12.82
C CYS A 131 -10.70 -8.67 -13.82
N GLN A 132 -9.96 -9.57 -14.49
CA GLN A 132 -10.56 -10.63 -15.32
C GLN A 132 -10.96 -11.85 -14.47
N PRO A 133 -12.02 -12.59 -14.84
CA PRO A 133 -12.41 -13.84 -14.19
C PRO A 133 -11.26 -14.83 -14.06
#